data_AF-A0A926BMX1-F1
#
_entry.id   AF-A0A926BMX1-F1
#
_cell.length_a   1.000
_cell.length_b   1.000
_cell.length_c   1.000
_cell.angle_alpha   90.00
_cell.angle_beta   90.00
_cell.angle_gamma   90.00
#
_symmetry.space_group_name_H-M   'P 1'
#
loop_
_entity.id
_entity.type
_entity.pdbx_description
1 polymer ?
#
loop_
_entity_poly.entity_id
_entity_poly.type
_entity_poly.pdbx_seq_one_letter_code
_entity_poly.pdbx_strand_id
1 'polypeptide(L)'
;MNRKNYPVAARRRPTAQAISVAATRPVAVASHPVTIAALAAAALAALLLAGCNNGAKTFGKINGQIVTQDEYIQQLERQTVTVPGGQPTNAERVVLDQIVSNRVITAEASKNGVLPSDDDVTKMFEVQKKLFAAQFPGKDYDAAMKEQGTTPEEIKSDLRVQLSETALYGKLLKLDESETRSTYEKFRTSFGLPARVQMRLIVAQDGSPDFAKIKTALAGGKNFDTVAKEMNPPQMRGTGGLLPQAVPTNTLAAPMQAKVTQTVEGKYFGPIDFQQKGVKAWVKIEKKLPEFKIPFEDAAPLVRRQLVQLKLQDGKNQAIRNDILQKKMQAKFETDNKSYETVWNAVKDAAKKAGVGEATPGTGGAMAPPAAGMAAPVAPPAQ
;
A
#
# COMPACT_ATOMS: atom_id res chain seq x y z
N MET A 1 60.06 -20.69 14.07
CA MET A 1 59.27 -21.94 13.98
C MET A 1 57.90 -21.63 13.41
N ASN A 2 57.56 -22.33 12.31
CA ASN A 2 56.27 -22.47 11.61
C ASN A 2 55.49 -21.25 11.09
N ARG A 3 55.82 -20.91 9.84
CA ARG A 3 54.88 -20.43 8.80
C ARG A 3 53.98 -21.58 8.34
N LYS A 4 52.69 -21.33 8.12
CA LYS A 4 51.85 -22.10 7.19
C LYS A 4 51.17 -21.15 6.20
N ASN A 5 51.57 -21.29 4.94
CA ASN A 5 51.00 -20.66 3.75
C ASN A 5 49.65 -21.31 3.40
N TYR A 6 48.68 -20.51 2.98
CA TYR A 6 47.63 -20.92 2.03
C TYR A 6 47.41 -19.82 0.98
N PRO A 7 47.24 -20.17 -0.31
CA PRO A 7 47.33 -19.21 -1.42
C PRO A 7 46.02 -18.45 -1.71
N VAL A 8 46.21 -17.23 -2.19
CA VAL A 8 45.19 -16.26 -2.66
C VAL A 8 44.62 -16.71 -4.01
N ALA A 9 43.30 -16.91 -4.09
CA ALA A 9 42.60 -17.19 -5.34
C ALA A 9 42.28 -15.89 -6.11
N ALA A 10 42.88 -15.76 -7.30
CA ALA A 10 42.67 -14.65 -8.22
C ALA A 10 41.31 -14.77 -8.96
N ARG A 11 40.45 -13.74 -8.84
CA ARG A 11 39.22 -13.61 -9.64
C ARG A 11 39.56 -13.09 -11.04
N ARG A 12 39.29 -13.90 -12.07
CA ARG A 12 39.35 -13.48 -13.48
C ARG A 12 38.06 -12.74 -13.87
N ARG A 13 38.20 -11.54 -14.44
CA ARG A 13 37.14 -10.81 -15.14
C ARG A 13 36.99 -11.38 -16.56
N PRO A 14 35.79 -11.61 -17.10
CA PRO A 14 35.62 -11.86 -18.52
C PRO A 14 35.55 -10.53 -19.29
N THR A 15 36.42 -10.47 -20.30
CA THR A 15 36.63 -9.37 -21.24
C THR A 15 35.47 -9.30 -22.25
N ALA A 16 35.07 -8.08 -22.60
CA ALA A 16 34.12 -7.79 -23.68
C ALA A 16 34.69 -8.24 -25.04
N GLN A 17 33.89 -8.94 -25.84
CA GLN A 17 34.13 -9.13 -27.27
C GLN A 17 33.06 -8.39 -28.06
N ALA A 18 33.51 -7.38 -28.80
CA ALA A 18 32.77 -6.74 -29.87
C ALA A 18 32.83 -7.65 -31.10
N ILE A 19 31.69 -7.88 -31.76
CA ILE A 19 31.64 -8.49 -33.09
C ILE A 19 31.09 -7.46 -34.07
N SER A 20 31.90 -7.26 -35.11
CA SER A 20 31.82 -6.29 -36.19
C SER A 20 30.64 -6.55 -37.12
N VAL A 21 30.02 -5.45 -37.56
CA VAL A 21 29.03 -5.39 -38.65
C VAL A 21 29.77 -5.56 -39.98
N ALA A 22 29.34 -6.51 -40.81
CA ALA A 22 29.78 -6.63 -42.19
C ALA A 22 28.60 -6.31 -43.13
N ALA A 23 28.81 -5.33 -44.00
CA ALA A 23 27.90 -4.97 -45.09
C ALA A 23 28.62 -5.21 -46.42
N THR A 24 28.01 -5.98 -47.33
CA THR A 24 28.30 -5.93 -48.78
C THR A 24 27.08 -6.40 -49.59
N ARG A 25 26.37 -5.41 -50.15
CA ARG A 25 25.92 -5.16 -51.55
C ARG A 25 25.74 -6.30 -52.61
N PRO A 26 24.95 -6.04 -53.68
CA PRO A 26 23.91 -6.91 -54.24
C PRO A 26 24.28 -7.62 -55.56
N VAL A 27 23.47 -8.60 -55.98
CA VAL A 27 23.44 -9.10 -57.38
C VAL A 27 21.99 -9.37 -57.82
N ALA A 28 21.78 -9.12 -59.11
CA ALA A 28 20.55 -8.84 -59.82
C ALA A 28 19.64 -10.04 -60.16
N VAL A 29 18.45 -9.67 -60.62
CA VAL A 29 17.25 -10.40 -61.02
C VAL A 29 17.39 -11.16 -62.35
N ALA A 30 16.77 -12.35 -62.46
CA ALA A 30 16.14 -12.90 -63.67
C ALA A 30 15.22 -14.08 -63.26
N SER A 31 13.91 -13.88 -63.10
CA SER A 31 12.81 -14.08 -64.07
C SER A 31 12.57 -15.54 -64.51
N HIS A 32 11.40 -16.09 -64.15
CA HIS A 32 10.46 -16.96 -64.91
C HIS A 32 9.44 -17.63 -63.94
N PRO A 33 8.26 -18.12 -64.39
CA PRO A 33 7.01 -17.39 -64.33
C PRO A 33 6.01 -18.00 -63.33
N VAL A 34 5.01 -17.18 -63.01
CA VAL A 34 3.84 -17.50 -62.19
C VAL A 34 2.99 -18.60 -62.86
N THR A 35 2.70 -19.68 -62.13
CA THR A 35 1.50 -20.50 -62.33
C THR A 35 0.87 -20.87 -60.97
N ILE A 36 -0.16 -20.10 -60.61
CA ILE A 36 -1.45 -20.52 -60.03
C ILE A 36 -1.41 -21.63 -58.96
N ALA A 37 -1.35 -21.21 -57.69
CA ALA A 37 -1.99 -21.92 -56.57
C ALA A 37 -2.21 -20.99 -55.36
N ALA A 38 -2.60 -19.74 -55.61
CA ALA A 38 -2.91 -18.77 -54.56
C ALA A 38 -4.40 -18.43 -54.58
N LEU A 39 -5.24 -19.36 -54.12
CA LEU A 39 -6.65 -19.06 -53.77
C LEU A 39 -7.33 -20.08 -52.83
N ALA A 40 -6.56 -20.94 -52.15
CA ALA A 40 -7.11 -21.88 -51.16
C ALA A 40 -6.47 -21.82 -49.76
N ALA A 41 -5.55 -20.87 -49.50
CA ALA A 41 -4.89 -20.72 -48.19
C ALA A 41 -5.25 -19.41 -47.45
N ALA A 42 -5.98 -18.49 -48.07
CA ALA A 42 -6.41 -17.23 -47.43
C ALA A 42 -7.84 -17.27 -46.89
N ALA A 43 -8.61 -18.32 -47.18
CA ALA A 43 -9.95 -18.53 -46.61
C ALA A 43 -9.94 -19.38 -45.33
N LEU A 44 -8.83 -20.05 -44.99
CA LEU A 44 -8.74 -20.89 -43.79
C LEU A 44 -8.29 -20.12 -42.52
N ALA A 45 -7.77 -18.90 -42.68
CA ALA A 45 -7.41 -18.04 -41.54
C ALA A 45 -8.57 -17.14 -41.06
N ALA A 46 -9.66 -17.04 -41.84
CA ALA A 46 -10.85 -16.25 -41.49
C ALA A 46 -11.95 -17.07 -40.81
N LEU A 47 -11.81 -18.40 -40.72
CA LEU A 47 -12.79 -19.31 -40.10
C LEU A 47 -12.42 -19.81 -38.71
N LEU A 48 -11.29 -19.37 -38.13
CA LEU A 48 -10.94 -19.66 -36.73
C LEU A 48 -11.39 -18.58 -35.72
N LEU A 49 -12.11 -17.55 -36.18
CA LEU A 49 -12.73 -16.55 -35.29
C LEU A 49 -14.26 -16.74 -35.14
N ALA A 50 -14.82 -17.81 -35.72
CA ALA A 50 -16.23 -18.16 -35.62
C ALA A 50 -16.41 -19.52 -34.90
N GLY A 51 -16.02 -19.57 -33.64
CA GLY A 51 -16.26 -20.69 -32.72
C GLY A 51 -15.37 -20.54 -31.48
N CYS A 52 -15.86 -20.27 -30.27
CA CYS A 52 -17.13 -20.57 -29.65
C CYS A 52 -17.82 -19.29 -29.13
N ASN A 53 -19.06 -19.07 -29.56
CA ASN A 53 -19.99 -18.17 -28.89
C ASN A 53 -20.58 -18.86 -27.65
N ASN A 54 -19.75 -19.05 -26.61
CA ASN A 54 -20.20 -19.48 -25.28
C ASN A 54 -19.93 -18.34 -24.29
N GLY A 55 -20.79 -17.32 -24.27
CA GLY A 55 -20.96 -16.42 -23.10
C GLY A 55 -19.74 -15.66 -22.54
N ALA A 56 -18.55 -15.76 -23.14
CA ALA A 56 -17.33 -15.19 -22.61
C ALA A 56 -17.38 -13.65 -22.74
N LYS A 57 -17.47 -12.97 -21.60
CA LYS A 57 -17.53 -11.51 -21.56
C LYS A 57 -16.21 -10.93 -22.08
N THR A 58 -16.30 -10.00 -23.02
CA THR A 58 -15.13 -9.26 -23.52
C THR A 58 -14.63 -8.31 -22.44
N PHE A 59 -13.34 -8.40 -22.09
CA PHE A 59 -12.69 -7.46 -21.18
C PHE A 59 -12.18 -6.23 -21.94
N GLY A 60 -11.53 -6.45 -23.09
CA GLY A 60 -10.99 -5.37 -23.90
C GLY A 60 -10.47 -5.85 -25.25
N LYS A 61 -9.89 -4.91 -26.02
CA LYS A 61 -9.20 -5.22 -27.28
C LYS A 61 -7.82 -4.57 -27.31
N ILE A 62 -6.80 -5.30 -27.74
CA ILE A 62 -5.43 -4.81 -27.95
C ILE A 62 -5.11 -4.98 -29.44
N ASN A 63 -4.91 -3.87 -30.16
CA ASN A 63 -4.66 -3.88 -31.62
C ASN A 63 -5.70 -4.72 -32.41
N GLY A 64 -6.96 -4.70 -31.98
CA GLY A 64 -8.05 -5.46 -32.61
C GLY A 64 -8.19 -6.91 -32.10
N GLN A 65 -7.24 -7.45 -31.34
CA GLN A 65 -7.35 -8.76 -30.71
C GLN A 65 -8.17 -8.68 -29.42
N ILE A 66 -9.15 -9.56 -29.26
CA ILE A 66 -10.04 -9.61 -28.08
C ILE A 66 -9.28 -10.24 -26.91
N VAL A 67 -9.35 -9.59 -25.75
CA VAL A 67 -8.99 -10.16 -24.45
C VAL A 67 -10.29 -10.45 -23.70
N THR A 68 -10.45 -11.68 -23.22
CA THR A 68 -11.66 -12.09 -22.49
C THR A 68 -11.53 -11.80 -21.00
N GLN A 69 -12.67 -11.65 -20.31
CA GLN A 69 -12.70 -11.47 -18.86
C GLN A 69 -12.13 -12.70 -18.14
N ASP A 70 -12.42 -13.89 -18.62
CA ASP A 70 -11.90 -15.14 -18.04
C ASP A 70 -10.38 -15.21 -18.20
N GLU A 71 -9.84 -14.87 -19.37
CA GLU A 71 -8.39 -14.78 -19.58
C GLU A 71 -7.75 -13.82 -18.58
N TYR A 72 -8.30 -12.61 -18.44
CA TYR A 72 -7.77 -11.61 -17.52
C TYR A 72 -7.83 -12.07 -16.06
N ILE A 73 -8.98 -12.58 -15.60
CA ILE A 73 -9.17 -13.07 -14.23
C ILE A 73 -8.23 -14.23 -13.95
N GLN A 74 -8.13 -15.21 -14.85
CA GLN A 74 -7.24 -16.34 -14.69
C GLN A 74 -5.76 -15.93 -14.57
N GLN A 75 -5.33 -14.89 -15.27
CA GLN A 75 -3.98 -14.37 -15.10
C GLN A 75 -3.79 -13.72 -13.72
N LEU A 76 -4.77 -12.97 -13.23
CA LEU A 76 -4.75 -12.39 -11.88
C LEU A 76 -4.72 -13.47 -10.80
N GLU A 77 -5.59 -14.46 -10.90
CA GLU A 77 -5.72 -15.59 -9.96
C GLU A 77 -4.40 -16.35 -9.76
N ARG A 78 -3.63 -16.50 -10.85
CA ARG A 78 -2.32 -17.17 -10.85
C ARG A 78 -1.17 -16.29 -10.38
N GLN A 79 -1.35 -14.99 -10.20
CA GLN A 79 -0.27 -14.14 -9.72
C GLN A 79 0.18 -14.60 -8.34
N THR A 80 1.49 -14.81 -8.20
CA THR A 80 2.10 -15.08 -6.91
C THR A 80 2.07 -13.80 -6.07
N VAL A 81 1.45 -13.90 -4.91
CA VAL A 81 1.37 -12.84 -3.91
C VAL A 81 2.08 -13.28 -2.63
N THR A 82 2.76 -12.31 -2.00
CA THR A 82 3.39 -12.52 -0.70
C THR A 82 2.40 -12.16 0.39
N VAL A 83 2.15 -13.10 1.30
CA VAL A 83 1.32 -12.88 2.49
C VAL A 83 2.21 -12.62 3.72
N PRO A 84 1.90 -11.60 4.55
CA PRO A 84 2.65 -11.35 5.78
C PRO A 84 2.69 -12.59 6.68
N GLY A 85 3.89 -13.03 7.06
CA GLY A 85 4.07 -14.19 7.94
C GLY A 85 3.78 -15.56 7.32
N GLY A 86 3.52 -15.63 6.01
CA GLY A 86 3.25 -16.88 5.29
C GLY A 86 4.17 -17.09 4.09
N GLN A 87 4.06 -18.28 3.49
CA GLN A 87 4.75 -18.59 2.24
C GLN A 87 4.07 -17.91 1.06
N PRO A 88 4.80 -17.53 0.00
CA PRO A 88 4.20 -17.04 -1.24
C PRO A 88 3.11 -18.00 -1.73
N THR A 89 1.98 -17.44 -2.15
CA THR A 89 0.82 -18.20 -2.64
C THR A 89 0.19 -17.49 -3.83
N ASN A 90 -0.87 -18.01 -4.43
CA ASN A 90 -1.53 -17.35 -5.55
C ASN A 90 -2.66 -16.42 -5.07
N ALA A 91 -2.98 -15.39 -5.86
CA ALA A 91 -4.01 -14.41 -5.50
C ALA A 91 -5.38 -15.05 -5.30
N GLU A 92 -5.71 -16.09 -6.07
CA GLU A 92 -6.96 -16.85 -5.96
C GLU A 92 -7.20 -17.39 -4.54
N ARG A 93 -6.18 -18.04 -3.94
CA ARG A 93 -6.28 -18.57 -2.57
C ARG A 93 -6.54 -17.47 -1.55
N VAL A 94 -5.84 -16.35 -1.68
CA VAL A 94 -5.95 -15.21 -0.76
C VAL A 94 -7.34 -14.58 -0.85
N VAL A 95 -7.80 -14.31 -2.07
CA VAL A 95 -9.10 -13.67 -2.31
C VAL A 95 -10.24 -14.59 -1.89
N LEU A 96 -10.17 -15.88 -2.21
CA LEU A 96 -11.21 -16.84 -1.82
C LEU A 96 -11.29 -17.00 -0.29
N ASP A 97 -10.14 -17.13 0.40
CA ASP A 97 -10.12 -17.17 1.87
C ASP A 97 -10.69 -15.89 2.49
N GLN A 98 -10.37 -14.73 1.92
CA GLN A 98 -10.89 -13.44 2.38
C GLN A 98 -12.41 -13.34 2.19
N ILE A 99 -12.93 -13.74 1.03
CA ILE A 99 -14.38 -13.73 0.75
C ILE A 99 -15.11 -14.62 1.74
N VAL A 100 -14.66 -15.87 1.91
CA VAL A 100 -15.31 -16.80 2.85
C VAL A 100 -15.22 -16.28 4.29
N SER A 101 -14.05 -15.76 4.70
CA SER A 101 -13.87 -15.14 6.02
C SER A 101 -14.86 -14.00 6.25
N ASN A 102 -14.98 -13.07 5.30
CA ASN A 102 -15.89 -11.92 5.40
C ASN A 102 -17.35 -12.36 5.51
N ARG A 103 -17.76 -13.37 4.71
CA ARG A 103 -19.12 -13.92 4.75
C ARG A 103 -19.44 -14.56 6.10
N VAL A 104 -18.51 -15.37 6.63
CA VAL A 104 -18.68 -16.05 7.92
C VAL A 104 -18.73 -15.03 9.07
N ILE A 105 -17.82 -14.06 9.10
CA ILE A 105 -17.79 -13.02 10.12
C ILE A 105 -19.09 -12.20 10.11
N THR A 106 -19.55 -11.79 8.92
CA THR A 106 -20.77 -10.99 8.78
C THR A 106 -22.01 -11.80 9.19
N ALA A 107 -22.07 -13.09 8.84
CA ALA A 107 -23.15 -13.98 9.27
C ALA A 107 -23.16 -14.18 10.78
N GLU A 108 -21.99 -14.38 11.41
CA GLU A 108 -21.88 -14.53 12.86
C GLU A 108 -22.19 -13.22 13.60
N ALA A 109 -21.80 -12.07 13.06
CA ALA A 109 -22.19 -10.76 13.59
C ALA A 109 -23.71 -10.57 13.54
N SER A 110 -24.36 -10.97 12.42
CA SER A 110 -25.81 -10.96 12.26
C SER A 110 -26.51 -11.86 13.27
N LYS A 111 -26.06 -13.11 13.40
CA LYS A 111 -26.57 -14.09 14.39
C LYS A 111 -26.43 -13.59 15.83
N ASN A 112 -25.40 -12.79 16.10
CA ASN A 112 -25.18 -12.17 17.39
C ASN A 112 -25.90 -10.83 17.57
N GLY A 113 -26.63 -10.33 16.58
CA GLY A 113 -27.34 -9.06 16.64
C GLY A 113 -26.41 -7.85 16.79
N VAL A 114 -25.20 -7.91 16.21
CA VAL A 114 -24.18 -6.85 16.31
C VAL A 114 -23.71 -6.34 14.94
N LEU A 115 -24.53 -6.51 13.90
CA LEU A 115 -24.24 -5.86 12.62
C LEU A 115 -24.24 -4.34 12.79
N PRO A 116 -23.27 -3.63 12.20
CA PRO A 116 -23.27 -2.16 12.19
C PRO A 116 -24.42 -1.64 11.34
N SER A 117 -24.98 -0.50 11.75
CA SER A 117 -25.95 0.24 10.94
C SER A 117 -25.26 0.97 9.78
N ASP A 118 -26.04 1.44 8.80
CA ASP A 118 -25.53 2.29 7.72
C ASP A 118 -24.97 3.61 8.23
N ASP A 119 -25.53 4.13 9.33
CA ASP A 119 -25.03 5.32 10.02
C ASP A 119 -23.66 5.07 10.65
N ASP A 120 -23.43 3.91 11.27
CA ASP A 120 -22.12 3.56 11.84
C ASP A 120 -21.05 3.48 10.76
N VAL A 121 -21.38 2.86 9.62
CA VAL A 121 -20.50 2.76 8.46
C VAL A 121 -20.20 4.16 7.89
N THR A 122 -21.22 5.01 7.75
CA THR A 122 -21.05 6.37 7.25
C THR A 122 -20.20 7.22 8.18
N LYS A 123 -20.43 7.14 9.50
CA LYS A 123 -19.59 7.82 10.50
C LYS A 123 -18.13 7.38 10.39
N MET A 124 -17.86 6.08 10.29
CA MET A 124 -16.49 5.59 10.15
C MET A 124 -15.85 6.04 8.82
N PHE A 125 -16.61 6.09 7.73
CA PHE A 125 -16.14 6.62 6.46
C PHE A 125 -15.72 8.09 6.59
N GLU A 126 -16.53 8.93 7.24
CA GLU A 126 -16.18 10.33 7.48
C GLU A 126 -14.98 10.49 8.43
N VAL A 127 -14.82 9.62 9.43
CA VAL A 127 -13.61 9.58 10.27
C VAL A 127 -12.38 9.25 9.44
N GLN A 128 -12.47 8.30 8.50
CA GLN A 128 -11.37 7.99 7.59
C GLN A 128 -11.01 9.18 6.68
N LYS A 129 -12.01 9.92 6.19
CA LYS A 129 -11.81 11.17 5.43
C LYS A 129 -11.11 12.24 6.25
N LYS A 130 -11.55 12.47 7.50
CA LYS A 130 -10.91 13.42 8.44
C LYS A 130 -9.44 13.06 8.69
N LEU A 131 -9.15 11.78 8.96
CA LEU A 131 -7.80 11.29 9.18
C LEU A 131 -6.91 11.48 7.95
N PHE A 132 -7.43 11.16 6.76
CA PHE A 132 -6.73 11.39 5.51
C PHE A 132 -6.43 12.88 5.28
N ALA A 133 -7.42 13.76 5.43
CA ALA A 133 -7.25 15.19 5.25
C ALA A 133 -6.24 15.79 6.25
N ALA A 134 -6.25 15.28 7.48
CA ALA A 134 -5.25 15.64 8.47
C ALA A 134 -3.86 15.16 8.02
N GLN A 135 -3.71 13.91 7.59
CA GLN A 135 -2.42 13.33 7.20
C GLN A 135 -1.86 13.97 5.92
N PHE A 136 -2.70 14.19 4.91
CA PHE A 136 -2.37 14.67 3.57
C PHE A 136 -3.10 15.99 3.26
N PRO A 137 -2.68 17.10 3.87
CA PRO A 137 -3.37 18.39 3.71
C PRO A 137 -3.39 18.84 2.24
N GLY A 138 -4.57 19.25 1.77
CA GLY A 138 -4.77 19.71 0.39
C GLY A 138 -4.94 18.60 -0.64
N LYS A 139 -4.96 17.33 -0.22
CA LYS A 139 -5.39 16.20 -1.06
C LYS A 139 -6.87 15.93 -0.84
N ASP A 140 -7.56 15.59 -1.93
CA ASP A 140 -8.94 15.14 -1.89
C ASP A 140 -8.98 13.62 -1.69
N TYR A 141 -9.76 13.17 -0.71
CA TYR A 141 -9.84 11.75 -0.38
C TYR A 141 -10.51 10.95 -1.49
N ASP A 142 -11.64 11.42 -2.01
CA ASP A 142 -12.44 10.68 -2.99
C ASP A 142 -11.64 10.54 -4.31
N ALA A 143 -10.91 11.57 -4.72
CA ALA A 143 -9.99 11.52 -5.86
C ALA A 143 -8.84 10.54 -5.64
N ALA A 144 -8.22 10.54 -4.45
CA ALA A 144 -7.13 9.61 -4.13
C ALA A 144 -7.58 8.15 -4.11
N MET A 145 -8.79 7.88 -3.61
CA MET A 145 -9.38 6.54 -3.62
C MET A 145 -9.77 6.11 -5.04
N LYS A 146 -10.31 7.03 -5.85
CA LYS A 146 -10.61 6.76 -7.26
C LYS A 146 -9.37 6.43 -8.08
N GLU A 147 -8.25 7.10 -7.82
CA GLU A 147 -6.95 6.79 -8.44
C GLU A 147 -6.48 5.36 -8.12
N GLN A 148 -6.81 4.85 -6.93
CA GLN A 148 -6.54 3.48 -6.51
C GLN A 148 -7.54 2.46 -7.07
N GLY A 149 -8.51 2.90 -7.89
CA GLY A 149 -9.47 2.02 -8.52
C GLY A 149 -10.60 1.55 -7.61
N THR A 150 -10.90 2.29 -6.54
CA THR A 150 -12.03 2.00 -5.65
C THR A 150 -13.08 3.11 -5.66
N THR A 151 -14.28 2.78 -5.18
CA THR A 151 -15.43 3.67 -5.04
C THR A 151 -15.80 3.88 -3.57
N PRO A 152 -16.49 4.99 -3.22
CA PRO A 152 -17.02 5.20 -1.87
C PRO A 152 -17.89 4.04 -1.37
N GLU A 153 -18.67 3.43 -2.27
CA GLU A 153 -19.55 2.30 -1.97
C GLU A 153 -18.77 1.04 -1.60
N GLU A 154 -17.70 0.74 -2.33
CA GLU A 154 -16.79 -0.38 -2.02
C GLU A 154 -16.09 -0.17 -0.69
N ILE A 155 -15.57 1.05 -0.43
CA ILE A 155 -14.94 1.37 0.85
C ILE A 155 -15.94 1.20 2.00
N LYS A 156 -17.18 1.68 1.84
CA LYS A 156 -18.24 1.49 2.84
C LYS A 156 -18.60 0.01 3.04
N SER A 157 -18.57 -0.80 1.98
CA SER A 157 -18.75 -2.25 2.07
C SER A 157 -17.64 -2.89 2.91
N ASP A 158 -16.39 -2.52 2.67
CA ASP A 158 -15.25 -3.02 3.44
C ASP A 158 -15.30 -2.57 4.91
N LEU A 159 -15.67 -1.31 5.16
CA LEU A 159 -15.89 -0.78 6.50
C LEU A 159 -17.00 -1.54 7.23
N ARG A 160 -18.09 -1.91 6.55
CA ARG A 160 -19.16 -2.72 7.14
C ARG A 160 -18.65 -4.08 7.63
N VAL A 161 -17.81 -4.75 6.84
CA VAL A 161 -17.19 -6.02 7.24
C VAL A 161 -16.27 -5.81 8.44
N GLN A 162 -15.41 -4.79 8.40
CA GLN A 162 -14.48 -4.47 9.48
C GLN A 162 -15.20 -4.14 10.80
N LEU A 163 -16.27 -3.35 10.72
CA LEU A 163 -17.10 -3.02 11.89
C LEU A 163 -17.85 -4.24 12.41
N SER A 164 -18.35 -5.12 11.52
CA SER A 164 -18.98 -6.39 11.90
C SER A 164 -18.00 -7.30 12.64
N GLU A 165 -16.75 -7.41 12.16
CA GLU A 165 -15.69 -8.17 12.83
C GLU A 165 -15.41 -7.62 14.24
N THR A 166 -15.21 -6.31 14.33
CA THR A 166 -14.92 -5.62 15.58
C THR A 166 -16.06 -5.78 16.59
N ALA A 167 -17.31 -5.67 16.12
CA ALA A 167 -18.49 -5.81 16.97
C ALA A 167 -18.69 -7.26 17.45
N LEU A 168 -18.51 -8.25 16.55
CA LEU A 168 -18.59 -9.67 16.87
C LEU A 168 -17.57 -10.05 17.95
N TYR A 169 -16.28 -9.83 17.68
CA TYR A 169 -15.25 -10.17 18.65
C TYR A 169 -15.33 -9.33 19.90
N GLY A 170 -15.71 -8.05 19.79
CA GLY A 170 -15.96 -7.20 20.95
C GLY A 170 -17.01 -7.79 21.89
N LYS A 171 -18.10 -8.37 21.34
CA LYS A 171 -19.11 -9.08 22.12
C LYS A 171 -18.57 -10.37 22.73
N LEU A 172 -17.87 -11.20 21.96
CA LEU A 172 -17.33 -12.49 22.42
C LEU A 172 -16.27 -12.32 23.52
N LEU A 173 -15.44 -11.28 23.41
CA LEU A 173 -14.42 -10.89 24.39
C LEU A 173 -15.00 -10.11 25.57
N LYS A 174 -16.32 -9.82 25.55
CA LYS A 174 -17.01 -9.01 26.56
C LYS A 174 -16.31 -7.66 26.78
N LEU A 175 -15.90 -7.00 25.70
CA LEU A 175 -15.26 -5.69 25.75
C LEU A 175 -16.23 -4.63 26.27
N ASP A 176 -15.86 -4.02 27.39
CA ASP A 176 -16.59 -2.91 27.97
C ASP A 176 -16.13 -1.54 27.42
N GLU A 177 -16.98 -0.54 27.57
CA GLU A 177 -16.70 0.82 27.11
C GLU A 177 -15.61 1.50 27.94
N SER A 178 -15.51 1.17 29.23
CA SER A 178 -14.51 1.77 30.13
C SER A 178 -13.08 1.41 29.75
N GLU A 179 -12.85 0.16 29.30
CA GLU A 179 -11.60 -0.33 28.76
C GLU A 179 -11.27 0.38 27.44
N THR A 180 -12.28 0.61 26.59
CA THR A 180 -12.13 1.38 25.35
C THR A 180 -11.68 2.81 25.67
N ARG A 181 -12.35 3.49 26.61
CA ARG A 181 -12.00 4.84 27.04
C ARG A 181 -10.62 4.92 27.69
N SER A 182 -10.30 4.00 28.59
CA SER A 182 -8.99 3.91 29.23
C SER A 182 -7.87 3.71 28.20
N THR A 183 -8.11 2.90 27.19
CA THR A 183 -7.15 2.64 26.11
C THR A 183 -6.96 3.86 25.23
N TYR A 184 -8.05 4.57 24.89
CA TYR A 184 -7.95 5.84 24.18
C TYR A 184 -7.07 6.84 24.93
N GLU A 185 -7.26 7.01 26.25
CA GLU A 185 -6.43 7.95 27.02
C GLU A 185 -4.95 7.53 27.06
N LYS A 186 -4.66 6.23 27.18
CA LYS A 186 -3.28 5.70 27.15
C LYS A 186 -2.57 5.93 25.80
N PHE A 187 -3.32 5.88 24.70
CA PHE A 187 -2.79 5.96 23.34
C PHE A 187 -3.24 7.22 22.61
N ARG A 188 -3.67 8.26 23.34
CA ARG A 188 -4.27 9.46 22.76
C ARG A 188 -3.38 10.12 21.72
N THR A 189 -2.07 10.14 21.99
CA THR A 189 -1.04 10.66 21.09
C THR A 189 -0.87 9.82 19.82
N SER A 190 -1.15 8.51 19.87
CA SER A 190 -1.07 7.59 18.72
C SER A 190 -2.24 7.71 17.76
N PHE A 191 -3.39 8.22 18.24
CA PHE A 191 -4.59 8.43 17.41
C PHE A 191 -4.66 9.83 16.79
N GLY A 192 -3.84 10.76 17.29
CA GLY A 192 -3.70 12.11 16.75
C GLY A 192 -2.49 12.27 15.84
N LEU A 193 -2.28 13.49 15.36
CA LEU A 193 -1.04 13.92 14.72
C LEU A 193 -0.45 15.07 15.53
N PRO A 194 0.86 15.05 15.84
CA PRO A 194 1.50 16.21 16.47
C PRO A 194 1.41 17.43 15.56
N ALA A 195 1.67 18.61 16.11
CA ALA A 195 1.87 19.80 15.29
C ALA A 195 2.97 19.53 14.26
N ARG A 196 2.73 19.96 13.02
CA ARG A 196 3.62 19.70 11.87
C ARG A 196 3.87 20.98 11.10
N VAL A 197 4.95 20.99 10.34
CA VAL A 197 5.30 22.11 9.47
C VAL A 197 5.61 21.61 8.06
N GLN A 198 4.95 22.18 7.08
CA GLN A 198 5.29 22.01 5.67
C GLN A 198 6.40 23.00 5.33
N MET A 199 7.54 22.49 4.88
CA MET A 199 8.73 23.30 4.62
C MET A 199 9.17 23.19 3.17
N ARG A 200 9.73 24.29 2.67
CA ARG A 200 10.51 24.33 1.42
C ARG A 200 11.93 24.71 1.74
N LEU A 201 12.88 24.00 1.15
CA LEU A 201 14.30 24.12 1.46
C LEU A 201 15.08 24.67 0.27
N ILE A 202 16.10 25.47 0.57
CA ILE A 202 17.25 25.70 -0.31
C ILE A 202 18.48 25.22 0.45
N VAL A 203 19.22 24.27 -0.11
CA VAL A 203 20.42 23.71 0.54
C VAL A 203 21.67 23.94 -0.30
N ALA A 204 22.78 24.28 0.36
CA ALA A 204 24.08 24.43 -0.28
C ALA A 204 25.22 24.15 0.70
N GLN A 205 26.39 23.79 0.17
CA GLN A 205 27.61 23.68 0.97
C GLN A 205 28.09 25.06 1.40
N ASP A 206 28.42 25.22 2.69
CA ASP A 206 28.97 26.46 3.23
C ASP A 206 30.26 26.85 2.49
N GLY A 207 30.39 28.14 2.18
CA GLY A 207 31.51 28.67 1.39
C GLY A 207 31.52 28.33 -0.11
N SER A 208 30.55 27.56 -0.62
CA SER A 208 30.47 27.28 -2.06
C SER A 208 30.04 28.50 -2.89
N PRO A 209 30.37 28.54 -4.20
CA PRO A 209 29.85 29.58 -5.09
C PRO A 209 28.32 29.68 -5.10
N ASP A 210 27.63 28.55 -5.02
CA ASP A 210 26.16 28.52 -4.98
C ASP A 210 25.61 29.09 -3.69
N PHE A 211 26.26 28.84 -2.55
CA PHE A 211 25.90 29.46 -1.28
C PHE A 211 25.94 31.00 -1.35
N ALA A 212 26.99 31.57 -1.93
CA ALA A 212 27.11 33.01 -2.13
C ALA A 212 26.00 33.55 -3.06
N LYS A 213 25.73 32.86 -4.18
CA LYS A 213 24.65 33.24 -5.12
C LYS A 213 23.26 33.19 -4.47
N ILE A 214 22.95 32.13 -3.70
CA ILE A 214 21.68 32.00 -2.98
C ILE A 214 21.51 33.15 -2.00
N LYS A 215 22.54 33.45 -1.19
CA LYS A 215 22.51 34.54 -0.22
C LYS A 215 22.23 35.88 -0.89
N THR A 216 22.93 36.20 -1.98
CA THR A 216 22.72 37.43 -2.75
C THR A 216 21.33 37.50 -3.37
N ALA A 217 20.87 36.40 -3.99
CA ALA A 217 19.55 36.35 -4.63
C ALA A 217 18.42 36.59 -3.63
N LEU A 218 18.46 35.92 -2.48
CA LEU A 218 17.46 36.07 -1.43
C LEU A 218 17.52 37.45 -0.77
N ALA A 219 18.72 38.00 -0.52
CA ALA A 219 18.87 39.36 0.01
C ALA A 219 18.38 40.44 -0.97
N GLY A 220 18.52 40.20 -2.28
CA GLY A 220 17.98 41.04 -3.34
C GLY A 220 16.47 40.88 -3.57
N GLY A 221 15.77 40.08 -2.77
CA GLY A 221 14.32 39.90 -2.84
C GLY A 221 13.84 38.94 -3.94
N LYS A 222 14.74 38.14 -4.55
CA LYS A 222 14.33 37.12 -5.51
C LYS A 222 13.40 36.11 -4.84
N ASN A 223 12.36 35.69 -5.55
CA ASN A 223 11.37 34.73 -5.03
C ASN A 223 12.05 33.41 -4.61
N PHE A 224 11.76 32.96 -3.38
CA PHE A 224 12.38 31.78 -2.78
C PHE A 224 12.20 30.52 -3.64
N ASP A 225 11.00 30.29 -4.18
CA ASP A 225 10.67 29.10 -4.96
C ASP A 225 11.44 29.08 -6.28
N THR A 226 11.66 30.26 -6.89
CA THR A 226 12.52 30.42 -8.07
C THR A 226 13.97 30.08 -7.73
N VAL A 227 14.52 30.64 -6.64
CA VAL A 227 15.89 30.31 -6.20
C VAL A 227 16.03 28.82 -5.91
N ALA A 228 15.01 28.21 -5.28
CA ALA A 228 15.01 26.78 -4.96
C ALA A 228 14.99 25.89 -6.21
N LYS A 229 14.24 26.25 -7.26
CA LYS A 229 14.23 25.49 -8.52
C LYS A 229 15.55 25.59 -9.30
N GLU A 230 16.20 26.74 -9.23
CA GLU A 230 17.47 26.97 -9.94
C GLU A 230 18.68 26.39 -9.20
N MET A 231 18.76 26.61 -7.88
CA MET A 231 20.02 26.48 -7.13
C MET A 231 20.11 25.24 -6.26
N ASN A 232 19.01 24.55 -5.96
CA ASN A 232 19.08 23.31 -5.17
C ASN A 232 19.85 22.19 -5.89
N PRO A 233 20.24 21.12 -5.18
CA PRO A 233 20.66 19.88 -5.82
C PRO A 233 19.58 19.32 -6.78
N PRO A 234 19.97 18.63 -7.87
CA PRO A 234 19.04 18.18 -8.92
C PRO A 234 17.79 17.47 -8.41
N GLN A 235 17.94 16.59 -7.42
CA GLN A 235 16.85 15.80 -6.82
C GLN A 235 15.78 16.64 -6.11
N MET A 236 16.08 17.91 -5.78
CA MET A 236 15.14 18.83 -5.13
C MET A 236 14.58 19.89 -6.09
N ARG A 237 15.16 20.07 -7.29
CA ARG A 237 14.73 21.11 -8.22
C ARG A 237 13.32 20.87 -8.76
N GLY A 238 12.95 19.60 -9.01
CA GLY A 238 11.62 19.23 -9.52
C GLY A 238 10.46 19.73 -8.66
N THR A 239 10.59 19.61 -7.33
CA THR A 239 9.58 20.13 -6.38
C THR A 239 9.87 21.57 -5.93
N GLY A 240 10.93 22.19 -6.46
CA GLY A 240 11.46 23.48 -5.98
C GLY A 240 11.86 23.43 -4.50
N GLY A 241 12.36 22.30 -4.02
CA GLY A 241 12.78 22.08 -2.63
C GLY A 241 11.62 21.87 -1.64
N LEU A 242 10.38 21.71 -2.10
CA LEU A 242 9.26 21.37 -1.23
C LEU A 242 9.46 19.96 -0.67
N LEU A 243 9.41 19.83 0.65
CA LEU A 243 9.44 18.51 1.28
C LEU A 243 8.13 17.76 0.98
N PRO A 244 8.17 16.46 0.68
CA PRO A 244 6.97 15.72 0.28
C PRO A 244 5.97 15.52 1.42
N GLN A 245 6.40 15.60 2.68
CA GLN A 245 5.54 15.47 3.86
C GLN A 245 5.82 16.59 4.86
N ALA A 246 4.77 17.00 5.57
CA ALA A 246 4.90 17.91 6.69
C ALA A 246 5.61 17.21 7.87
N VAL A 247 6.59 17.88 8.45
CA VAL A 247 7.47 17.30 9.48
C VAL A 247 6.92 17.61 10.86
N PRO A 248 6.83 16.63 11.79
CA PRO A 248 6.49 16.88 13.18
C PRO A 248 7.43 17.92 13.81
N THR A 249 6.88 18.99 14.38
CA THR A 249 7.71 20.07 14.93
C THR A 249 8.53 19.62 16.13
N ASN A 250 8.06 18.61 16.86
CA ASN A 250 8.75 18.01 18.00
C ASN A 250 9.91 17.08 17.61
N THR A 251 10.06 16.70 16.34
CA THR A 251 11.21 15.91 15.84
C THR A 251 12.32 16.78 15.26
N LEU A 252 12.13 18.10 15.18
CA LEU A 252 13.16 19.03 14.70
C LEU A 252 14.21 19.27 15.79
N ALA A 253 15.47 19.46 15.38
CA ALA A 253 16.52 19.89 16.30
C ALA A 253 16.16 21.26 16.91
N ALA A 254 16.47 21.46 18.21
CA ALA A 254 16.03 22.62 18.98
C ALA A 254 16.28 23.99 18.29
N PRO A 255 17.45 24.25 17.65
CA PRO A 255 17.68 25.52 16.95
C PRO A 255 16.72 25.74 15.77
N MET A 256 16.41 24.69 15.01
CA MET A 256 15.47 24.75 13.90
C MET A 256 14.04 24.89 14.42
N GLN A 257 13.67 24.15 15.45
CA GLN A 257 12.35 24.23 16.06
C GLN A 257 12.02 25.66 16.51
N ALA A 258 12.94 26.33 17.21
CA ALA A 258 12.74 27.71 17.64
C ALA A 258 12.51 28.68 16.47
N LYS A 259 13.28 28.53 15.38
CA LYS A 259 13.12 29.34 14.18
C LYS A 259 11.81 29.06 13.44
N VAL A 260 11.40 27.80 13.35
CA VAL A 260 10.10 27.39 12.79
C VAL A 260 8.95 28.03 13.59
N THR A 261 9.01 28.00 14.92
CA THR A 261 7.99 28.63 15.77
C THR A 261 7.89 30.13 15.53
N GLN A 262 9.02 30.83 15.45
CA GLN A 262 9.09 32.28 15.25
C GLN A 262 8.70 32.74 13.83
N THR A 263 8.92 31.91 12.81
CA THR A 263 8.71 32.30 11.41
C THR A 263 7.25 32.05 11.01
N VAL A 264 6.56 33.09 10.54
CA VAL A 264 5.18 32.98 10.03
C VAL A 264 5.13 32.29 8.66
N GLU A 265 3.95 31.79 8.28
CA GLU A 265 3.74 31.18 6.97
C GLU A 265 4.10 32.14 5.82
N GLY A 266 4.63 31.58 4.72
CA GLY A 266 5.13 32.31 3.56
C GLY A 266 6.49 32.97 3.75
N LYS A 267 7.03 33.05 4.98
CA LYS A 267 8.36 33.60 5.27
C LYS A 267 9.41 32.49 5.43
N TYR A 268 10.68 32.88 5.35
CA TYR A 268 11.81 31.97 5.50
C TYR A 268 12.86 32.51 6.47
N PHE A 269 13.68 31.60 6.96
CA PHE A 269 14.86 31.90 7.77
C PHE A 269 16.08 31.11 7.28
N GLY A 270 17.26 31.45 7.80
CA GLY A 270 18.52 30.80 7.46
C GLY A 270 19.58 31.78 6.99
N PRO A 271 20.79 31.29 6.63
CA PRO A 271 21.16 29.89 6.61
C PRO A 271 21.32 29.29 8.02
N ILE A 272 21.00 28.00 8.19
CA ILE A 272 21.28 27.20 9.40
C ILE A 272 21.97 25.88 9.04
N ASP A 273 22.64 25.24 10.00
CA ASP A 273 23.20 23.90 9.79
C ASP A 273 22.10 22.88 9.48
N PHE A 274 22.34 22.01 8.50
CA PHE A 274 21.34 21.07 8.02
C PHE A 274 21.91 19.69 7.71
N GLN A 275 21.51 18.68 8.51
CA GLN A 275 21.76 17.24 8.35
C GLN A 275 23.24 16.81 8.31
N GLN A 276 24.01 17.33 7.36
CA GLN A 276 25.40 17.00 7.11
C GLN A 276 26.32 18.17 7.51
N LYS A 277 27.52 17.84 7.99
CA LYS A 277 28.52 18.83 8.38
C LYS A 277 28.88 19.74 7.20
N GLY A 278 28.76 21.04 7.40
CA GLY A 278 29.07 22.05 6.38
C GLY A 278 27.96 22.28 5.35
N VAL A 279 26.83 21.57 5.41
CA VAL A 279 25.65 21.89 4.59
C VAL A 279 24.77 22.88 5.35
N LYS A 280 24.39 23.95 4.65
CA LYS A 280 23.51 25.00 5.16
C LYS A 280 22.15 24.95 4.46
N ALA A 281 21.10 25.28 5.19
CA ALA A 281 19.75 25.40 4.64
C ALA A 281 19.13 26.77 4.91
N TRP A 282 18.46 27.30 3.89
CA TRP A 282 17.37 28.27 4.08
C TRP A 282 16.05 27.50 4.07
N VAL A 283 15.16 27.87 5.00
CA VAL A 283 13.93 27.14 5.27
C VAL A 283 12.76 28.11 5.17
N LYS A 284 11.88 27.91 4.19
CA LYS A 284 10.62 28.61 4.06
C LYS A 284 9.50 27.81 4.70
N ILE A 285 8.67 28.47 5.51
CA ILE A 285 7.48 27.89 6.12
C ILE A 285 6.34 28.02 5.11
N GLU A 286 5.95 26.91 4.50
CA GLU A 286 4.82 26.91 3.56
C GLU A 286 3.48 26.86 4.32
N LYS A 287 3.41 26.02 5.35
CA LYS A 287 2.20 25.87 6.17
C LYS A 287 2.54 25.33 7.55
N LYS A 288 1.89 25.85 8.58
CA LYS A 288 1.86 25.30 9.94
C LYS A 288 0.57 24.52 10.10
N LEU A 289 0.70 23.25 10.45
CA LEU A 289 -0.41 22.36 10.71
C LEU A 289 -0.51 22.20 12.22
N PRO A 290 -1.63 22.63 12.84
CA PRO A 290 -1.80 22.44 14.27
C PRO A 290 -1.82 20.95 14.62
N GLU A 291 -1.64 20.66 15.89
CA GLU A 291 -1.89 19.33 16.42
C GLU A 291 -3.33 18.90 16.07
N PHE A 292 -3.46 17.71 15.50
CA PHE A 292 -4.75 17.12 15.20
C PHE A 292 -5.07 16.09 16.28
N LYS A 293 -6.15 16.32 17.02
CA LYS A 293 -6.66 15.37 18.01
C LYS A 293 -7.96 14.80 17.50
N ILE A 294 -8.03 13.48 17.39
CA ILE A 294 -9.30 12.81 17.15
C ILE A 294 -10.05 12.72 18.49
N PRO A 295 -11.28 13.23 18.60
CA PRO A 295 -12.08 13.10 19.81
C PRO A 295 -12.41 11.63 20.08
N PHE A 296 -12.75 11.29 21.32
CA PHE A 296 -13.00 9.89 21.71
C PHE A 296 -14.11 9.27 20.87
N GLU A 297 -15.16 10.03 20.57
CA GLU A 297 -16.33 9.60 19.82
C GLU A 297 -15.95 9.12 18.41
N ASP A 298 -15.07 9.86 17.73
CA ASP A 298 -14.54 9.49 16.42
C ASP A 298 -13.50 8.36 16.53
N ALA A 299 -12.73 8.31 17.63
CA ALA A 299 -11.67 7.33 17.84
C ALA A 299 -12.18 5.98 18.35
N ALA A 300 -13.34 5.92 19.01
CA ALA A 300 -13.81 4.76 19.74
C ALA A 300 -13.91 3.49 18.87
N PRO A 301 -14.40 3.54 17.61
CA PRO A 301 -14.40 2.36 16.73
C PRO A 301 -12.99 1.86 16.41
N LEU A 302 -12.02 2.77 16.22
CA LEU A 302 -10.62 2.45 15.96
C LEU A 302 -9.95 1.85 17.18
N VAL A 303 -10.19 2.44 18.36
CA VAL A 303 -9.66 1.97 19.64
C VAL A 303 -10.22 0.58 19.94
N ARG A 304 -11.53 0.37 19.75
CA ARG A 304 -12.19 -0.93 19.96
C ARG A 304 -11.62 -1.99 19.03
N ARG A 305 -11.38 -1.65 17.76
CA ARG A 305 -10.71 -2.56 16.81
C ARG A 305 -9.30 -2.93 17.29
N GLN A 306 -8.50 -1.96 17.71
CA GLN A 306 -7.15 -2.21 18.23
C GLN A 306 -7.20 -3.12 19.47
N LEU A 307 -8.14 -2.88 20.38
CA LEU A 307 -8.34 -3.72 21.57
C LEU A 307 -8.73 -5.15 21.22
N VAL A 308 -9.67 -5.33 20.29
CA VAL A 308 -10.03 -6.66 19.78
C VAL A 308 -8.78 -7.37 19.28
N GLN A 309 -7.97 -6.72 18.44
CA GLN A 309 -6.76 -7.32 17.88
C GLN A 309 -5.75 -7.71 18.96
N LEU A 310 -5.50 -6.83 19.94
CA LEU A 310 -4.60 -7.11 21.06
C LEU A 310 -5.11 -8.28 21.92
N LYS A 311 -6.41 -8.32 22.23
CA LYS A 311 -6.99 -9.41 23.02
C LYS A 311 -7.00 -10.74 22.27
N LEU A 312 -7.22 -10.74 20.97
CA LEU A 312 -7.16 -11.97 20.15
C LEU A 312 -5.73 -12.52 20.01
N GLN A 313 -4.70 -11.70 20.25
CA GLN A 313 -3.30 -12.15 20.34
C GLN A 313 -2.96 -12.76 21.71
N ASP A 314 -3.72 -12.43 22.76
CA ASP A 314 -3.54 -13.05 24.08
C ASP A 314 -3.95 -14.53 24.02
N GLY A 315 -3.04 -15.40 24.48
CA GLY A 315 -3.25 -16.85 24.58
C GLY A 315 -4.56 -17.23 25.28
N LYS A 316 -5.02 -16.43 26.25
CA LYS A 316 -6.25 -16.66 27.01
C LYS A 316 -7.51 -16.62 26.14
N ASN A 317 -7.48 -15.89 25.02
CA ASN A 317 -8.64 -15.73 24.13
C ASN A 317 -8.54 -16.60 22.87
N GLN A 318 -7.57 -17.51 22.78
CA GLN A 318 -7.39 -18.39 21.61
C GLN A 318 -8.64 -19.19 21.28
N ALA A 319 -9.42 -19.63 22.29
CA ALA A 319 -10.65 -20.37 22.08
C ALA A 319 -11.68 -19.59 21.24
N ILE A 320 -11.82 -18.28 21.49
CA ILE A 320 -12.75 -17.40 20.74
C ILE A 320 -12.32 -17.30 19.27
N ARG A 321 -11.01 -17.11 19.04
CA ARG A 321 -10.45 -17.05 17.70
C ARG A 321 -10.64 -18.39 16.98
N ASN A 322 -10.36 -19.50 17.66
CA ASN A 322 -10.45 -20.84 17.11
C ASN A 322 -11.89 -21.22 16.76
N ASP A 323 -12.89 -20.79 17.54
CA ASP A 323 -14.30 -21.01 17.21
C ASP A 323 -14.69 -20.37 15.86
N ILE A 324 -14.36 -19.10 15.65
CA ILE A 324 -14.66 -18.42 14.37
C ILE A 324 -13.89 -19.06 13.20
N LEU A 325 -12.62 -19.45 13.42
CA LEU A 325 -11.84 -20.16 12.40
C LEU A 325 -12.45 -21.54 12.08
N GLN A 326 -12.92 -22.28 13.08
CA GLN A 326 -13.60 -23.56 12.88
C GLN A 326 -14.90 -23.39 12.10
N LYS A 327 -15.72 -22.39 12.43
CA LYS A 327 -16.92 -22.04 11.65
C LYS A 327 -16.58 -21.70 10.20
N LYS A 328 -15.46 -21.00 9.97
CA LYS A 328 -14.95 -20.76 8.62
C LYS A 328 -14.62 -22.05 7.89
N MET A 329 -13.92 -22.98 8.54
CA MET A 329 -13.56 -24.28 7.94
C MET A 329 -14.76 -25.17 7.66
N GLN A 330 -15.84 -25.01 8.42
CA GLN A 330 -17.12 -25.72 8.26
C GLN A 330 -18.08 -25.02 7.30
N ALA A 331 -17.74 -23.82 6.82
CA ALA A 331 -18.59 -23.07 5.92
C ALA A 331 -18.82 -23.84 4.62
N LYS A 332 -20.10 -23.98 4.25
CA LYS A 332 -20.50 -24.58 2.98
C LYS A 332 -20.09 -23.62 1.85
N PHE A 333 -19.26 -24.12 0.94
CA PHE A 333 -18.85 -23.40 -0.27
C PHE A 333 -19.33 -24.20 -1.47
N GLU A 334 -20.22 -23.62 -2.28
CA GLU A 334 -20.80 -24.22 -3.47
C GLU A 334 -20.43 -23.36 -4.68
N THR A 335 -19.98 -24.00 -5.75
CA THR A 335 -19.52 -23.33 -6.97
C THR A 335 -19.76 -24.25 -8.17
N ASP A 336 -20.14 -23.67 -9.30
CA ASP A 336 -20.28 -24.43 -10.55
C ASP A 336 -18.90 -24.81 -11.13
N ASN A 337 -17.86 -24.04 -10.81
CA ASN A 337 -16.49 -24.33 -11.19
C ASN A 337 -15.76 -25.10 -10.08
N LYS A 338 -15.53 -26.40 -10.32
CA LYS A 338 -14.84 -27.32 -9.41
C LYS A 338 -13.38 -26.96 -9.11
N SER A 339 -12.73 -26.13 -9.93
CA SER A 339 -11.37 -25.66 -9.60
C SER A 339 -11.36 -24.88 -8.30
N TYR A 340 -12.36 -24.04 -8.05
CA TYR A 340 -12.46 -23.25 -6.82
C TYR A 340 -12.76 -24.13 -5.58
N GLU A 341 -13.47 -25.26 -5.73
CA GLU A 341 -13.62 -26.23 -4.63
C GLU A 341 -12.27 -26.83 -4.24
N THR A 342 -11.44 -27.16 -5.23
CA THR A 342 -10.09 -27.70 -5.02
C THR A 342 -9.22 -26.69 -4.28
N VAL A 343 -9.30 -25.43 -4.69
CA VAL A 343 -8.57 -24.33 -4.03
C VAL A 343 -9.06 -24.13 -2.60
N TRP A 344 -10.36 -24.12 -2.36
CA TRP A 344 -10.92 -24.00 -1.02
C TRP A 344 -10.55 -25.18 -0.11
N ASN A 345 -10.59 -26.40 -0.63
CA ASN A 345 -10.16 -27.58 0.10
C ASN A 345 -8.67 -27.50 0.47
N ALA A 346 -7.81 -27.00 -0.44
CA ALA A 346 -6.40 -26.78 -0.14
C ALA A 346 -6.19 -25.72 0.95
N VAL A 347 -7.01 -24.65 0.99
CA VAL A 347 -6.98 -23.66 2.09
C VAL A 347 -7.35 -24.33 3.42
N LYS A 348 -8.41 -25.13 3.47
CA LYS A 348 -8.83 -25.88 4.67
C LYS A 348 -7.74 -26.84 5.15
N ASP A 349 -7.11 -27.58 4.24
CA ASP A 349 -6.07 -28.54 4.58
C ASP A 349 -4.81 -27.86 5.09
N ALA A 350 -4.43 -26.71 4.52
CA ALA A 350 -3.32 -25.91 5.02
C ALA A 350 -3.59 -25.38 6.44
N ALA A 351 -4.81 -24.92 6.72
CA ALA A 351 -5.21 -24.49 8.05
C ALA A 351 -5.15 -25.64 9.07
N LYS A 352 -5.67 -26.82 8.72
CA LYS A 352 -5.59 -28.02 9.56
C LYS A 352 -4.14 -28.40 9.87
N LYS A 353 -3.26 -28.43 8.86
CA LYS A 353 -1.83 -28.72 9.04
C LYS A 353 -1.12 -27.72 9.95
N ALA A 354 -1.57 -26.48 9.97
CA ALA A 354 -1.07 -25.44 10.86
C ALA A 354 -1.66 -25.53 12.29
N GLY A 355 -2.43 -26.57 12.62
CA GLY A 355 -3.05 -26.75 13.93
C GLY A 355 -4.20 -25.77 14.20
N VAL A 356 -4.75 -25.14 13.16
CA VAL A 356 -5.79 -24.12 13.32
C VAL A 356 -7.09 -24.78 13.77
N GLY A 357 -7.41 -24.59 15.05
CA GLY A 357 -8.60 -25.12 15.72
C GLY A 357 -8.48 -26.53 16.29
N GLU A 358 -7.25 -27.04 16.45
CA GLU A 358 -6.97 -28.09 17.44
C GLU A 358 -6.66 -27.43 18.80
N ALA A 359 -7.20 -27.99 19.89
CA ALA A 359 -6.95 -27.50 21.24
C ALA A 359 -5.57 -27.95 21.72
N THR A 360 -4.49 -27.33 21.22
CA THR A 360 -3.13 -27.67 21.67
C THR A 360 -2.72 -26.77 22.85
N PRO A 361 -2.26 -27.32 23.98
CA PRO A 361 -1.73 -26.52 25.08
C PRO A 361 -0.39 -25.91 24.68
N GLY A 362 -0.30 -24.59 24.68
CA GLY A 362 0.94 -23.84 24.87
C GLY A 362 2.09 -24.12 23.90
N THR A 363 2.09 -23.43 22.76
CA THR A 363 3.32 -22.79 22.23
C THR A 363 2.91 -21.52 21.49
N GLY A 364 3.50 -20.39 21.90
CA GLY A 364 3.22 -19.05 21.37
C GLY A 364 3.73 -18.86 19.94
N GLY A 365 3.14 -19.56 18.98
CA GLY A 365 3.25 -19.25 17.55
C GLY A 365 2.18 -18.23 17.19
N ALA A 366 2.53 -16.95 17.26
CA ALA A 366 1.67 -15.85 16.81
C ALA A 366 1.47 -15.92 15.29
N MET A 367 0.50 -16.72 14.84
CA MET A 367 -0.04 -16.57 13.51
C MET A 367 -1.08 -15.47 13.62
N ALA A 368 -0.78 -14.26 13.14
CA ALA A 368 -1.77 -13.19 13.05
C ALA A 368 -2.98 -13.70 12.24
N PRO A 369 -4.23 -13.33 12.58
CA PRO A 369 -5.28 -13.44 11.58
C PRO A 369 -4.81 -12.69 10.32
N PRO A 370 -5.14 -13.16 9.10
CA PRO A 370 -4.98 -12.30 7.93
C PRO A 370 -5.66 -10.98 8.28
N ALA A 371 -4.94 -9.87 8.10
CA ALA A 371 -5.49 -8.55 8.30
C ALA A 371 -6.61 -8.35 7.28
N ALA A 372 -7.80 -8.84 7.59
CA ALA A 372 -9.03 -8.44 6.93
C ALA A 372 -9.13 -6.93 7.14
N GLY A 373 -8.93 -6.20 6.05
CA GLY A 373 -9.14 -4.75 6.01
C GLY A 373 -8.27 -3.96 6.98
N MET A 374 -6.95 -4.18 7.05
CA MET A 374 -6.16 -2.96 6.98
C MET A 374 -6.48 -2.40 5.61
N ALA A 375 -7.35 -1.37 5.53
CA ALA A 375 -7.19 -0.41 4.46
C ALA A 375 -5.68 -0.20 4.38
N ALA A 376 -5.08 -0.64 3.28
CA ALA A 376 -3.64 -0.59 3.11
C ALA A 376 -3.20 0.79 3.63
N PRO A 377 -2.09 0.91 4.38
CA PRO A 377 -1.56 2.23 4.69
C PRO A 377 -1.56 2.97 3.37
N VAL A 378 -2.41 4.02 3.27
CA VAL A 378 -2.72 4.66 2.00
C VAL A 378 -1.37 4.92 1.37
N ALA A 379 -1.04 4.17 0.31
CA ALA A 379 0.24 4.33 -0.34
C ALA A 379 0.31 5.81 -0.66
N PRO A 380 1.41 6.51 -0.28
CA PRO A 380 1.51 7.92 -0.59
C PRO A 380 1.22 8.06 -2.10
N PRO A 381 0.32 8.96 -2.50
CA PRO A 381 -0.03 9.10 -3.91
C PRO A 381 1.27 9.26 -4.69
N ALA A 382 1.37 8.57 -5.84
CA ALA A 382 2.52 8.69 -6.71
C ALA A 382 2.75 10.18 -7.01
N GLN A 383 3.99 10.63 -6.79
CA GLN A 383 4.37 12.05 -6.90
C GLN A 383 4.40 12.53 -8.35
#